data_AF-A0A645G2R5-F1
#
_entry.id   AF-A0A645G2R5-F1
#
_cell.length_a   1.000
_cell.length_b   1.000
_cell.length_c   1.000
_cell.angle_alpha   90.00
_cell.angle_beta   90.00
_cell.angle_gamma   90.00
#
_symmetry.space_group_name_H-M   'P 1'
#
loop_
_entity.id
_entity.type
_entity.pdbx_description
1 polymer ?
#
loop_
_entity_poly.entity_id
_entity_poly.type
_entity_poly.pdbx_seq_one_letter_code
_entity_poly.pdbx_strand_id
1 'polypeptide(L)'
;MIGSKGRKPVLTNVTIDEVNAFRAQITLIDRIGCIDPEIILEKLREVHELHRIRSASDAASDSIDDSMKNSFENHMEKPMEKPMTESWTKDREGSTVGSLQHRTPPGSVKTAASTVSTASTASTASTASTASTASTAQVVQAAGKDPHRVKLDPAGYFVIVPKPQVGKILVEHYANTNEFLRMIQGDNARDIYWTIIDQGWVTELSHAAYLGKELIRAELSMQQGTKYVQDKA
;
A
#
# COMPACT_ATOMS: atom_id res chain seq x y z
N MET A 1 -9.01 19.25 -3.23
CA MET A 1 -10.32 18.71 -3.62
C MET A 1 -11.38 19.37 -2.77
N ILE A 2 -12.49 19.75 -3.38
CA ILE A 2 -13.60 20.45 -2.70
C ILE A 2 -14.44 19.42 -1.92
N GLY A 3 -14.83 19.74 -0.68
CA GLY A 3 -15.73 18.91 0.13
C GLY A 3 -15.15 17.64 0.76
N SER A 4 -13.85 17.35 0.62
CA SER A 4 -13.23 16.18 1.25
C SER A 4 -12.98 16.40 2.74
N LYS A 5 -13.35 15.43 3.58
CA LYS A 5 -13.02 15.38 5.02
C LYS A 5 -11.57 14.95 5.32
N GLY A 6 -10.80 14.54 4.31
CA GLY A 6 -9.44 14.02 4.48
C GLY A 6 -8.43 15.09 4.91
N ARG A 7 -7.39 14.69 5.65
CA ARG A 7 -6.41 15.61 6.28
C ARG A 7 -5.61 16.48 5.29
N LYS A 8 -5.31 15.95 4.09
CA LYS A 8 -4.59 16.65 3.02
C LYS A 8 -5.15 16.26 1.63
N PRO A 9 -6.32 16.78 1.23
CA PRO A 9 -7.00 16.33 0.02
C PRO A 9 -6.48 17.12 -1.19
N VAL A 10 -5.19 17.00 -1.50
CA VAL A 10 -4.51 17.73 -2.58
C VAL A 10 -3.97 16.74 -3.60
N LEU A 11 -4.34 16.93 -4.87
CA LEU A 11 -3.76 16.24 -6.02
C LEU A 11 -2.70 17.17 -6.61
N THR A 12 -1.42 16.78 -6.54
CA THR A 12 -0.30 17.62 -7.01
C THR A 12 0.10 17.33 -8.46
N ASN A 13 -0.33 16.19 -9.00
CA ASN A 13 0.15 15.63 -10.27
C ASN A 13 -1.00 15.41 -11.29
N VAL A 14 -2.13 16.09 -11.12
CA VAL A 14 -3.32 15.93 -11.97
C VAL A 14 -3.90 17.31 -12.28
N THR A 15 -4.17 17.56 -13.56
CA THR A 15 -4.75 18.81 -14.07
C THR A 15 -6.27 18.86 -13.89
N ILE A 16 -6.85 20.04 -14.05
CA ILE A 16 -8.31 20.23 -13.98
C ILE A 16 -9.02 19.51 -15.14
N ASP A 17 -8.42 19.50 -16.32
CA ASP A 17 -9.00 18.88 -17.52
C ASP A 17 -9.01 17.35 -17.42
N GLU A 18 -7.94 16.74 -16.88
CA GLU A 18 -7.92 15.30 -16.55
C GLU A 18 -8.99 14.94 -15.51
N VAL A 19 -9.18 15.77 -14.47
CA VAL A 19 -10.25 15.57 -13.48
C VAL A 19 -11.63 15.69 -14.14
N ASN A 20 -11.83 16.62 -15.07
CA ASN A 20 -13.10 16.78 -15.76
C ASN A 20 -13.38 15.61 -16.72
N ALA A 21 -12.38 15.14 -17.47
CA ALA A 21 -12.49 13.97 -18.33
C ALA A 21 -12.83 12.70 -17.52
N PHE A 22 -12.14 12.47 -16.40
CA PHE A 22 -12.44 11.38 -15.47
C PHE A 22 -13.88 11.45 -14.95
N ARG A 23 -14.36 12.65 -14.57
CA ARG A 23 -15.73 12.87 -14.07
C ARG A 23 -16.81 12.71 -15.13
N ALA A 24 -16.50 12.88 -16.41
CA ALA A 24 -17.42 12.62 -17.52
C ALA A 24 -17.55 11.12 -17.83
N GLN A 25 -16.48 10.34 -17.56
CA GLN A 25 -16.42 8.91 -17.89
C GLN A 25 -16.94 7.98 -16.79
N ILE A 26 -16.94 8.42 -15.52
CA ILE A 26 -17.15 7.54 -14.37
C ILE A 26 -18.33 7.99 -13.50
N THR A 27 -19.24 7.05 -13.24
CA THR A 27 -20.31 7.19 -12.25
C THR A 27 -19.85 6.63 -10.91
N LEU A 28 -19.89 7.47 -9.86
CA LEU A 28 -19.59 7.02 -8.49
C LEU A 28 -20.78 6.28 -7.89
N ILE A 29 -20.54 5.07 -7.38
CA ILE A 29 -21.53 4.29 -6.63
C ILE A 29 -20.98 4.05 -5.23
N ASP A 30 -21.46 4.81 -4.26
CA ASP A 30 -20.95 4.72 -2.89
C ASP A 30 -21.34 3.38 -2.24
N ARG A 31 -20.32 2.67 -1.77
CA ARG A 31 -20.39 1.42 -1.00
C ARG A 31 -19.36 1.41 0.13
N ILE A 32 -18.85 2.57 0.55
CA ILE A 32 -17.88 2.67 1.63
C ILE A 32 -18.48 2.07 2.91
N GLY A 33 -17.76 1.11 3.51
CA GLY A 33 -18.21 0.36 4.69
C GLY A 33 -19.08 -0.88 4.40
N CYS A 34 -19.45 -1.14 3.15
CA CYS A 34 -20.09 -2.40 2.76
C CYS A 34 -19.01 -3.48 2.53
N ILE A 35 -19.10 -4.59 3.26
CA ILE A 35 -18.15 -5.72 3.21
C ILE A 35 -18.86 -7.00 2.74
N ASP A 36 -20.19 -6.99 2.69
CA ASP A 36 -20.99 -8.14 2.27
C ASP A 36 -20.80 -8.42 0.77
N PRO A 37 -20.24 -9.58 0.38
CA PRO A 37 -19.98 -9.88 -1.01
C PRO A 37 -21.28 -10.03 -1.83
N GLU A 38 -22.40 -10.44 -1.22
CA GLU A 38 -23.66 -10.62 -1.94
C GLU A 38 -24.25 -9.27 -2.36
N ILE A 39 -24.24 -8.29 -1.45
CA ILE A 39 -24.71 -6.91 -1.71
C ILE A 39 -23.84 -6.22 -2.78
N ILE A 40 -22.52 -6.47 -2.77
CA ILE A 40 -21.59 -5.95 -3.79
C ILE A 40 -21.87 -6.62 -5.15
N LEU A 41 -22.05 -7.94 -5.19
CA LEU A 41 -22.34 -8.70 -6.40
C LEU A 41 -23.70 -8.33 -7.02
N GLU A 42 -24.72 -8.11 -6.20
CA GLU A 42 -26.04 -7.65 -6.66
C GLU A 42 -25.92 -6.29 -7.37
N LYS A 43 -25.25 -5.31 -6.74
CA LYS A 43 -25.06 -4.00 -7.36
C LYS A 43 -24.21 -4.05 -8.63
N LEU A 44 -23.20 -4.93 -8.68
CA LEU A 44 -22.39 -5.12 -9.88
C LEU A 44 -23.23 -5.63 -11.06
N ARG A 45 -24.15 -6.58 -10.82
CA ARG A 45 -25.08 -7.09 -11.84
C ARG A 45 -26.03 -6.00 -12.34
N GLU A 46 -26.61 -5.21 -11.43
CA GLU A 46 -27.50 -4.10 -11.76
C GLU A 46 -26.80 -3.07 -12.69
N VAL A 47 -25.58 -2.67 -12.35
CA VAL A 47 -24.80 -1.68 -13.11
C VAL A 47 -24.35 -2.23 -14.45
N HIS A 48 -23.94 -3.50 -14.51
CA HIS A 48 -23.58 -4.18 -15.74
C HIS A 48 -24.76 -4.23 -16.72
N GLU A 49 -25.97 -4.52 -16.24
CA GLU A 49 -27.16 -4.58 -17.10
C GLU A 49 -27.58 -3.19 -17.60
N LEU A 50 -27.51 -2.16 -16.77
CA LEU A 50 -27.73 -0.77 -17.18
C LEU A 50 -26.73 -0.32 -18.27
N HIS A 51 -25.46 -0.71 -18.15
CA HIS A 51 -24.44 -0.44 -19.16
C HIS A 51 -24.71 -1.21 -20.47
N ARG A 52 -25.11 -2.49 -20.37
CA ARG A 52 -25.47 -3.32 -21.52
C ARG A 52 -26.61 -2.71 -22.34
N ILE A 53 -27.65 -2.22 -21.67
CA ILE A 53 -28.79 -1.55 -22.31
C ILE A 53 -28.36 -0.25 -23.00
N ARG A 54 -27.53 0.59 -22.35
CA ARG A 54 -26.98 1.82 -22.97
C ARG A 54 -26.15 1.50 -24.23
N SER A 55 -25.24 0.53 -24.15
CA SER A 55 -24.42 0.15 -25.31
C SER A 55 -25.23 -0.38 -26.50
N ALA A 56 -26.44 -0.91 -26.26
CA ALA A 56 -27.35 -1.36 -27.30
C ALA A 56 -28.22 -0.23 -27.88
N SER A 57 -28.52 0.84 -27.13
CA SER A 57 -29.22 2.01 -27.67
C SER A 57 -28.31 2.85 -28.56
N ASP A 58 -27.06 3.03 -28.16
CA ASP A 58 -26.14 3.95 -28.82
C ASP A 58 -25.72 3.41 -30.22
N ALA A 59 -25.63 2.09 -30.35
CA ALA A 59 -25.42 1.40 -31.63
C ALA A 59 -26.59 1.51 -32.63
N ALA A 60 -27.81 1.86 -32.16
CA ALA A 60 -28.96 2.07 -33.03
C ALA A 60 -28.99 3.50 -33.61
N SER A 61 -28.50 4.50 -32.87
CA SER A 61 -28.44 5.89 -33.33
C SER A 61 -27.47 6.12 -34.49
N ASP A 62 -26.32 5.42 -34.52
CA ASP A 62 -25.31 5.58 -35.58
C ASP A 62 -25.83 5.15 -36.98
N SER A 63 -26.88 4.33 -37.05
CA SER A 63 -27.48 3.87 -38.31
C SER A 63 -28.34 4.91 -39.04
N ILE A 64 -28.64 6.06 -38.41
CA ILE A 64 -29.59 7.05 -38.95
C ILE A 64 -28.87 8.21 -39.68
N ASP A 65 -27.63 8.54 -39.32
CA ASP A 65 -26.86 9.63 -39.93
C ASP A 65 -26.24 9.26 -41.30
N ASP A 66 -25.90 7.99 -41.51
CA ASP A 66 -25.21 7.53 -42.73
C ASP A 66 -26.07 7.67 -44.00
N SER A 67 -27.40 7.69 -43.85
CA SER A 67 -28.33 7.86 -44.98
C SER A 67 -28.37 9.27 -45.57
N MET A 68 -27.81 10.30 -44.91
CA MET A 68 -27.80 11.68 -45.43
C MET A 68 -26.50 12.08 -46.12
N LYS A 69 -25.40 11.33 -45.97
CA LYS A 69 -24.09 11.67 -46.57
C LYS A 69 -23.87 11.07 -47.96
N ASN A 70 -24.49 9.94 -48.28
CA ASN A 70 -24.19 9.16 -49.49
C ASN A 70 -24.89 9.64 -50.79
N SER A 71 -25.14 10.96 -50.94
CA SER A 71 -25.87 11.52 -52.09
C SER A 71 -25.12 12.61 -52.88
N PHE A 72 -23.85 12.88 -52.55
CA PHE A 72 -23.10 13.96 -53.22
C PHE A 72 -21.72 13.59 -53.81
N GLU A 73 -21.20 12.39 -53.56
CA GLU A 73 -19.80 12.08 -53.91
C GLU A 73 -19.65 10.73 -54.65
N ASN A 74 -20.22 10.68 -55.86
CA ASN A 74 -20.04 9.57 -56.78
C ASN A 74 -20.11 10.04 -58.25
N HIS A 75 -19.07 10.73 -58.72
CA HIS A 75 -18.70 10.83 -60.15
C HIS A 75 -17.25 11.33 -60.31
N MET A 76 -16.29 10.41 -60.47
CA MET A 76 -15.24 10.42 -61.51
C MET A 76 -14.26 9.24 -61.31
N GLU A 77 -14.12 8.46 -62.37
CA GLU A 77 -13.15 7.36 -62.59
C GLU A 77 -11.71 7.90 -62.76
N LYS A 78 -10.57 7.18 -62.86
CA LYS A 78 -10.09 5.79 -62.61
C LYS A 78 -8.53 5.84 -62.59
N PRO A 79 -7.79 4.74 -62.27
CA PRO A 79 -6.35 4.81 -61.95
C PRO A 79 -5.37 4.39 -63.06
N MET A 80 -4.11 4.81 -62.88
CA MET A 80 -2.82 4.28 -63.40
C MET A 80 -1.69 4.80 -62.47
N GLU A 81 -0.56 4.14 -62.18
CA GLU A 81 -0.17 2.71 -62.32
C GLU A 81 1.00 2.35 -61.33
N LYS A 82 1.87 1.37 -61.67
CA LYS A 82 3.18 1.01 -61.03
C LYS A 82 4.26 0.96 -62.15
N PRO A 83 5.62 0.85 -61.93
CA PRO A 83 6.32 0.20 -60.80
C PRO A 83 7.75 0.72 -60.40
N MET A 84 8.39 0.06 -59.40
CA MET A 84 9.86 -0.07 -59.15
C MET A 84 10.67 1.24 -58.85
N THR A 85 11.87 1.27 -58.25
CA THR A 85 12.92 0.28 -57.86
C THR A 85 13.49 0.53 -56.43
N GLU A 86 14.45 -0.33 -56.03
CA GLU A 86 15.65 -0.04 -55.20
C GLU A 86 15.60 0.06 -53.65
N SER A 87 16.11 -1.04 -53.06
CA SER A 87 16.95 -1.13 -51.86
C SER A 87 17.96 -0.01 -51.63
N TRP A 88 18.35 0.23 -50.36
CA TRP A 88 19.72 0.61 -49.96
C TRP A 88 20.06 -0.01 -48.59
N THR A 89 21.26 -0.58 -48.44
CA THR A 89 21.82 -1.07 -47.16
C THR A 89 22.85 -0.07 -46.60
N LYS A 90 23.01 -0.03 -45.26
CA LYS A 90 24.22 0.49 -44.59
C LYS A 90 24.28 0.13 -43.10
N ASP A 91 24.85 -1.04 -42.81
CA ASP A 91 26.10 -1.27 -42.07
C ASP A 91 26.63 -0.23 -41.04
N ARG A 92 27.31 -0.80 -40.02
CA ARG A 92 28.50 -0.27 -39.28
C ARG A 92 28.31 0.78 -38.17
N GLU A 93 29.11 0.83 -37.09
CA GLU A 93 30.11 -0.09 -36.44
C GLU A 93 30.51 0.49 -35.05
N GLY A 94 31.24 -0.25 -34.20
CA GLY A 94 32.05 0.31 -33.07
C GLY A 94 31.39 0.25 -31.66
N SER A 95 31.88 -0.43 -30.60
CA SER A 95 33.26 -0.65 -30.08
C SER A 95 33.83 0.62 -29.40
N THR A 96 34.43 0.65 -28.18
CA THR A 96 34.76 -0.40 -27.17
C THR A 96 35.25 0.24 -25.84
N VAL A 97 35.27 -0.56 -24.77
CA VAL A 97 36.13 -0.53 -23.54
C VAL A 97 36.31 0.73 -22.66
N GLY A 98 36.22 0.49 -21.34
CA GLY A 98 36.69 1.37 -20.27
C GLY A 98 36.72 0.65 -18.93
N SER A 99 37.84 -0.01 -18.60
CA SER A 99 38.05 -0.71 -17.32
C SER A 99 38.71 0.21 -16.28
N LEU A 100 38.51 -0.04 -14.96
CA LEU A 100 39.59 -0.43 -14.02
C LEU A 100 39.28 -0.15 -12.51
N GLN A 101 38.87 -1.21 -11.81
CA GLN A 101 39.31 -1.69 -10.47
C GLN A 101 39.41 -0.78 -9.21
N HIS A 102 38.76 -1.29 -8.15
CA HIS A 102 39.24 -1.51 -6.76
C HIS A 102 40.07 -0.46 -5.99
N ARG A 103 39.59 -0.17 -4.77
CA ARG A 103 40.41 -0.20 -3.53
C ARG A 103 39.68 -0.89 -2.38
N THR A 104 40.40 -1.72 -1.63
CA THR A 104 39.99 -2.34 -0.35
C THR A 104 40.72 -1.67 0.84
N PRO A 105 40.22 -1.83 2.09
CA PRO A 105 40.84 -1.28 3.31
C PRO A 105 41.72 -2.31 4.05
N PRO A 106 42.57 -1.87 4.99
CA PRO A 106 42.91 -2.71 6.16
C PRO A 106 43.14 -1.96 7.51
N GLY A 107 43.01 -2.69 8.63
CA GLY A 107 43.44 -2.29 10.00
C GLY A 107 42.28 -1.91 10.94
N SER A 108 41.86 -2.62 12.01
CA SER A 108 42.58 -3.36 13.08
C SER A 108 43.56 -2.47 13.87
N VAL A 109 43.59 -2.40 15.21
CA VAL A 109 42.90 -3.06 16.34
C VAL A 109 43.17 -2.22 17.62
N LYS A 110 42.34 -2.33 18.69
CA LYS A 110 42.78 -2.80 20.03
C LYS A 110 41.71 -2.72 21.13
N THR A 111 41.67 -3.82 21.88
CA THR A 111 41.07 -4.05 23.19
C THR A 111 41.57 -3.10 24.29
N ALA A 112 40.68 -2.75 25.22
CA ALA A 112 41.02 -2.51 26.63
C ALA A 112 39.87 -3.02 27.52
N ALA A 113 40.11 -4.08 28.26
CA ALA A 113 39.25 -4.50 29.37
C ALA A 113 39.77 -3.86 30.67
N SER A 114 38.87 -3.47 31.57
CA SER A 114 39.23 -3.00 32.91
C SER A 114 38.40 -3.74 33.95
N THR A 115 39.08 -4.47 34.82
CA THR A 115 38.51 -5.36 35.84
C THR A 115 38.86 -4.83 37.23
N VAL A 116 37.86 -4.35 38.00
CA VAL A 116 37.71 -4.39 39.47
C VAL A 116 36.36 -3.75 39.82
N SER A 117 35.66 -4.04 40.93
CA SER A 117 35.98 -4.84 42.11
C SER A 117 34.76 -5.58 42.64
N THR A 118 35.01 -6.65 43.41
CA THR A 118 34.01 -7.36 44.22
C THR A 118 33.51 -6.53 45.41
N ALA A 119 32.21 -6.62 45.70
CA ALA A 119 31.68 -6.46 47.05
C ALA A 119 30.53 -7.46 47.27
N SER A 120 30.80 -8.49 48.07
CA SER A 120 29.81 -9.52 48.43
C SER A 120 29.11 -9.12 49.73
N THR A 121 27.77 -9.13 49.73
CA THR A 121 26.97 -9.16 50.95
C THR A 121 25.88 -10.20 50.80
N ALA A 122 26.06 -11.32 51.49
CA ALA A 122 25.07 -12.38 51.56
C ALA A 122 23.91 -11.96 52.48
N SER A 123 22.68 -12.36 52.16
CA SER A 123 21.65 -12.63 53.16
C SER A 123 20.57 -13.58 52.66
N THR A 124 20.31 -14.59 53.49
CA THR A 124 19.07 -15.37 53.62
C THR A 124 18.49 -16.04 52.39
N ALA A 125 18.79 -17.35 52.28
CA ALA A 125 17.96 -18.29 51.54
C ALA A 125 16.52 -18.33 52.10
N SER A 126 15.53 -18.32 51.21
CA SER A 126 14.16 -18.77 51.51
C SER A 126 13.88 -20.03 50.71
N THR A 127 13.90 -21.18 51.40
CA THR A 127 13.72 -22.50 50.80
C THR A 127 12.23 -22.76 50.57
N ALA A 128 11.67 -22.19 49.49
CA ALA A 128 10.35 -22.58 49.00
C ALA A 128 10.49 -23.91 48.24
N SER A 129 10.07 -25.01 48.88
CA SER A 129 10.23 -26.37 48.35
C SER A 129 9.53 -26.57 47.01
N THR A 130 10.27 -27.16 46.07
CA THR A 130 9.87 -27.45 44.70
C THR A 130 8.66 -28.38 44.62
N ALA A 131 7.54 -27.87 44.12
CA ALA A 131 6.47 -28.68 43.52
C ALA A 131 6.44 -28.40 42.00
N SER A 132 7.51 -28.79 41.29
CA SER A 132 7.59 -28.67 39.83
C SER A 132 6.76 -29.77 39.18
N THR A 133 5.43 -29.61 39.21
CA THR A 133 4.54 -30.37 38.34
C THR A 133 4.92 -30.03 36.90
N ALA A 134 5.60 -30.95 36.22
CA ALA A 134 6.05 -30.78 34.85
C ALA A 134 4.83 -30.73 33.92
N SER A 135 4.31 -29.52 33.72
CA SER A 135 3.30 -29.23 32.71
C SER A 135 3.87 -29.57 31.33
N THR A 136 3.43 -30.69 30.76
CA THR A 136 3.78 -31.08 29.39
C THR A 136 3.17 -30.05 28.44
N ALA A 137 4.00 -29.09 28.00
CA ALA A 137 3.55 -28.03 27.10
C ALA A 137 3.02 -28.62 25.79
N GLN A 138 1.80 -28.22 25.39
CA GLN A 138 1.22 -28.64 24.12
C GLN A 138 1.91 -27.92 22.95
N VAL A 139 2.54 -28.69 22.06
CA VAL A 139 3.10 -28.17 20.81
C VAL A 139 2.03 -28.27 19.72
N VAL A 140 1.57 -27.11 19.24
CA VAL A 140 0.59 -26.98 18.16
C VAL A 140 1.28 -26.44 16.91
N GLN A 141 1.08 -27.08 15.76
CA GLN A 141 1.62 -26.62 14.50
C GLN A 141 0.82 -25.44 13.94
N ALA A 142 1.50 -24.42 13.44
CA ALA A 142 0.87 -23.26 12.85
C ALA A 142 0.24 -23.60 11.48
N ALA A 143 -1.06 -23.40 11.35
CA ALA A 143 -1.76 -23.47 10.07
C ALA A 143 -1.74 -22.11 9.35
N GLY A 144 -1.53 -22.11 8.04
CA GLY A 144 -1.70 -20.92 7.21
C GLY A 144 -3.15 -20.45 7.23
N LYS A 145 -3.37 -19.14 7.42
CA LYS A 145 -4.67 -18.50 7.21
C LYS A 145 -4.70 -17.82 5.85
N ASP A 146 -5.88 -17.75 5.24
CA ASP A 146 -6.11 -16.94 4.05
C ASP A 146 -5.87 -15.46 4.37
N PRO A 147 -4.92 -14.77 3.70
CA PRO A 147 -4.63 -13.36 3.93
C PRO A 147 -5.79 -12.43 3.57
N HIS A 148 -6.78 -12.87 2.79
CA HIS A 148 -7.92 -12.03 2.39
C HIS A 148 -9.04 -11.98 3.44
N ARG A 149 -8.97 -12.80 4.50
CA ARG A 149 -10.00 -12.90 5.54
C ARG A 149 -9.65 -12.10 6.80
N VAL A 150 -9.09 -10.90 6.63
CA VAL A 150 -8.83 -9.97 7.73
C VAL A 150 -10.14 -9.31 8.17
N LYS A 151 -10.51 -9.51 9.43
CA LYS A 151 -11.65 -8.82 10.04
C LYS A 151 -11.26 -7.36 10.31
N LEU A 152 -12.05 -6.41 9.80
CA LEU A 152 -11.87 -4.99 10.12
C LEU A 152 -12.13 -4.74 11.61
N ASP A 153 -11.35 -3.84 12.18
CA ASP A 153 -11.48 -3.43 13.58
C ASP A 153 -12.61 -2.39 13.73
N PRO A 154 -13.60 -2.61 14.60
CA PRO A 154 -14.64 -1.63 14.92
C PRO A 154 -14.10 -0.26 15.34
N ALA A 155 -12.93 -0.20 15.99
CA ALA A 155 -12.29 1.05 16.41
C ALA A 155 -11.64 1.82 15.25
N GLY A 156 -11.57 1.25 14.04
CA GLY A 156 -11.02 1.90 12.85
C GLY A 156 -9.61 1.42 12.48
N TYR A 157 -8.86 2.24 11.75
CA TYR A 157 -7.57 1.87 11.17
C TYR A 157 -6.47 2.90 11.43
N PHE A 158 -5.22 2.48 11.31
CA PHE A 158 -4.04 3.30 11.58
C PHE A 158 -3.20 3.54 10.32
N VAL A 159 -2.67 4.75 10.18
CA VAL A 159 -1.70 5.13 9.14
C VAL A 159 -0.39 5.52 9.81
N ILE A 160 0.69 4.79 9.50
CA ILE A 160 1.99 4.97 10.14
C ILE A 160 2.87 5.86 9.26
N VAL A 161 3.36 6.95 9.84
CA VAL A 161 4.17 7.97 9.17
C VAL A 161 5.47 8.19 9.94
N PRO A 162 6.54 7.43 9.62
CA PRO A 162 7.84 7.61 10.24
C PRO A 162 8.43 8.98 9.88
N LYS A 163 9.13 9.62 10.82
CA LYS A 163 9.83 10.90 10.64
C LYS A 163 11.29 10.78 11.08
N PRO A 164 12.17 10.15 10.28
CA PRO A 164 13.59 9.99 10.60
C PRO A 164 14.30 11.30 10.95
N GLN A 165 13.90 12.41 10.32
CA GLN A 165 14.51 13.73 10.50
C GLN A 165 14.35 14.30 11.91
N VAL A 166 13.36 13.83 12.68
CA VAL A 166 13.10 14.26 14.07
C VAL A 166 13.10 13.08 15.05
N GLY A 167 13.45 11.87 14.59
CA GLY A 167 13.46 10.66 15.41
C GLY A 167 12.11 10.21 15.97
N LYS A 168 10.99 10.58 15.32
CA LYS A 168 9.63 10.26 15.82
C LYS A 168 8.86 9.38 14.83
N ILE A 169 8.02 8.51 15.36
CA ILE A 169 6.97 7.82 14.59
C ILE A 169 5.65 8.52 14.90
N LEU A 170 4.94 8.94 13.85
CA LEU A 170 3.58 9.45 13.94
C LEU A 170 2.62 8.36 13.49
N VAL A 171 1.52 8.18 14.22
CA VAL A 171 0.42 7.29 13.84
C VAL A 171 -0.85 8.12 13.81
N GLU A 172 -1.49 8.16 12.64
CA GLU A 172 -2.84 8.73 12.50
C GLU A 172 -3.86 7.61 12.72
N HIS A 173 -4.86 7.85 13.55
CA HIS A 173 -5.96 6.92 13.78
C HIS A 173 -7.23 7.50 13.16
N TYR A 174 -7.88 6.70 12.32
CA TYR A 174 -9.10 7.05 11.60
C TYR A 174 -10.22 6.08 11.94
N ALA A 175 -11.46 6.56 11.98
CA ALA A 175 -12.64 5.69 11.96
C ALA A 175 -12.81 5.04 10.58
N ASN A 176 -13.57 3.95 10.51
CA ASN A 176 -13.93 3.29 9.23
C ASN A 176 -14.74 4.20 8.27
N THR A 177 -15.24 5.33 8.76
CA THR A 177 -15.85 6.43 7.97
C THR A 177 -14.82 7.38 7.33
N ASN A 178 -13.52 7.10 7.47
CA ASN A 178 -12.39 7.97 7.10
C ASN A 178 -12.30 9.29 7.89
N GLU A 179 -12.98 9.38 9.04
CA GLU A 179 -12.86 10.52 9.94
C GLU A 179 -11.59 10.42 10.79
N PHE A 180 -10.78 11.49 10.82
CA PHE A 180 -9.58 11.55 11.65
C PHE A 180 -9.96 11.66 13.13
N LEU A 181 -9.56 10.68 13.93
CA LEU A 181 -9.87 10.62 15.36
C LEU A 181 -8.77 11.25 16.23
N ARG A 182 -7.51 10.90 15.96
CA ARG A 182 -6.36 11.30 16.78
C ARG A 182 -5.02 11.04 16.10
N MET A 183 -3.97 11.68 16.62
CA MET A 183 -2.57 11.41 16.28
C MET A 183 -1.84 10.94 17.54
N ILE A 184 -1.19 9.77 17.44
CA ILE A 184 -0.28 9.23 18.43
C ILE A 184 1.14 9.55 17.95
N GLN A 185 2.02 9.98 18.85
CA GLN A 185 3.42 10.27 18.56
C GLN A 185 4.30 9.60 19.62
N GLY A 186 5.36 8.92 19.18
CA GLY A 186 6.33 8.30 20.06
C GLY A 186 7.72 8.20 19.43
N ASP A 187 8.71 7.83 20.24
CA ASP A 187 10.10 7.65 19.84
C ASP A 187 10.38 6.25 19.31
N ASN A 188 9.60 5.25 19.73
CA ASN A 188 9.74 3.85 19.37
C ASN A 188 8.37 3.18 19.18
N ALA A 189 8.34 2.00 18.57
CA ALA A 189 7.13 1.25 18.31
C ALA A 189 6.45 0.72 19.59
N ARG A 190 7.24 0.36 20.62
CA ARG A 190 6.76 -0.23 21.86
C ARG A 190 5.80 0.68 22.59
N ASP A 191 6.20 1.91 22.84
CA ASP A 191 5.39 2.86 23.62
C ASP A 191 4.11 3.23 22.86
N ILE A 192 4.18 3.26 21.52
CA ILE A 192 3.03 3.53 20.64
C ILE A 192 2.01 2.39 20.69
N TYR A 193 2.41 1.12 20.50
CA TYR A 193 1.44 0.03 20.54
C TYR A 193 0.87 -0.19 21.95
N TRP A 194 1.66 0.01 23.01
CA TRP A 194 1.12 -0.03 24.39
C TRP A 194 0.09 1.06 24.61
N THR A 195 0.39 2.31 24.22
CA THR A 195 -0.58 3.43 24.33
C THR A 195 -1.88 3.10 23.58
N ILE A 196 -1.80 2.52 22.38
CA ILE A 196 -3.00 2.18 21.58
C ILE A 196 -3.81 1.04 22.23
N ILE A 197 -3.15 0.05 22.84
CA ILE A 197 -3.79 -1.06 23.57
C ILE A 197 -4.43 -0.57 24.88
N ASP A 198 -3.67 0.14 25.72
CA ASP A 198 -4.10 0.60 27.05
C ASP A 198 -5.29 1.59 26.97
N GLN A 199 -5.37 2.36 25.88
CA GLN A 199 -6.48 3.27 25.61
C GLN A 199 -7.68 2.60 24.90
N GLY A 200 -7.59 1.31 24.56
CA GLY A 200 -8.65 0.58 23.86
C GLY A 200 -8.92 1.08 22.44
N TRP A 201 -7.93 1.68 21.78
CA TRP A 201 -8.06 2.24 20.43
C TRP A 201 -7.91 1.19 19.31
N VAL A 202 -7.48 -0.02 19.67
CA VAL A 202 -7.51 -1.23 18.85
C VAL A 202 -8.34 -2.28 19.59
N THR A 203 -9.28 -2.94 18.90
CA THR A 203 -10.19 -3.92 19.53
C THR A 203 -10.11 -5.31 18.89
N GLU A 204 -9.56 -5.43 17.68
CA GLU A 204 -9.31 -6.73 17.05
C GLU A 204 -7.87 -7.21 17.28
N LEU A 205 -7.71 -8.38 17.90
CA LEU A 205 -6.38 -8.95 18.21
C LEU A 205 -5.52 -9.17 16.96
N SER A 206 -6.14 -9.54 15.84
CA SER A 206 -5.43 -9.69 14.56
C SER A 206 -4.91 -8.35 14.03
N HIS A 207 -5.66 -7.27 14.25
CA HIS A 207 -5.28 -5.91 13.88
C HIS A 207 -4.18 -5.37 14.82
N ALA A 208 -4.26 -5.63 16.13
CA ALA A 208 -3.21 -5.30 17.10
C ALA A 208 -1.87 -5.99 16.76
N ALA A 209 -1.90 -7.27 16.39
CA ALA A 209 -0.71 -8.01 15.96
C ALA A 209 -0.11 -7.44 14.66
N TYR A 210 -0.96 -7.09 13.68
CA TYR A 210 -0.52 -6.46 12.43
C TYR A 210 0.07 -5.06 12.67
N LEU A 211 -0.60 -4.24 13.50
CA LEU A 211 -0.15 -2.91 13.89
C LEU A 211 1.25 -2.96 14.54
N GLY A 212 1.46 -3.88 15.48
CA GLY A 212 2.78 -4.09 16.10
C GLY A 212 3.87 -4.46 15.08
N LYS A 213 3.57 -5.34 14.11
CA LYS A 213 4.47 -5.70 13.01
C LYS A 213 4.86 -4.48 12.17
N GLU A 214 3.87 -3.68 11.74
CA GLU A 214 4.12 -2.51 10.89
C GLU A 214 4.85 -1.38 11.66
N LEU A 215 4.54 -1.16 12.94
CA LEU A 215 5.22 -0.16 13.78
C LEU A 215 6.70 -0.50 13.99
N ILE A 216 7.04 -1.77 14.23
CA ILE A 216 8.44 -2.22 14.33
C ILE A 216 9.16 -2.05 12.98
N ARG A 217 8.50 -2.33 11.85
CA ARG A 217 9.10 -2.10 10.53
C ARG A 217 9.32 -0.60 10.25
N ALA A 218 8.41 0.25 10.70
CA ALA A 218 8.57 1.70 10.69
C ALA A 218 9.79 2.14 11.52
N GLU A 219 9.91 1.70 12.77
CA GLU A 219 11.05 2.02 13.64
C GLU A 219 12.38 1.60 13.03
N LEU A 220 12.48 0.33 12.60
CA LEU A 220 13.68 -0.23 11.97
C LEU A 220 14.06 0.54 10.69
N SER A 221 13.09 0.99 9.88
CA SER A 221 13.39 1.77 8.68
C SER A 221 14.03 3.13 9.01
N MET A 222 13.62 3.78 10.11
CA MET A 222 14.26 5.02 10.57
C MET A 222 15.70 4.75 11.04
N GLN A 223 15.90 3.68 11.82
CA GLN A 223 17.21 3.30 12.37
C GLN A 223 18.22 2.91 11.27
N GLN A 224 17.76 2.22 10.23
CA GLN A 224 18.58 1.76 9.10
C GLN A 224 18.73 2.80 7.98
N GLY A 225 18.03 3.94 8.08
CA GLY A 225 17.99 4.95 7.01
C GLY A 225 17.31 4.46 5.72
N THR A 226 16.51 3.40 5.79
CA THR A 226 15.82 2.81 4.64
C THR A 226 14.44 3.44 4.45
N LYS A 227 13.90 3.38 3.23
CA LYS A 227 12.56 3.91 2.94
C LYS A 227 11.50 2.99 3.57
N TYR A 228 10.71 3.52 4.50
CA TYR A 228 9.49 2.85 4.94
C TYR A 228 8.54 2.65 3.75
N VAL A 229 8.14 1.40 3.55
CA VAL A 229 7.04 1.00 2.68
C VAL A 229 6.08 0.24 3.56
N GLN A 230 4.83 0.71 3.65
CA GLN A 230 3.74 -0.01 4.31
C GLN A 230 3.23 -1.12 3.38
N ASP A 231 2.83 -2.26 3.93
CA ASP A 231 2.24 -3.32 3.11
C ASP A 231 0.89 -2.82 2.62
N LYS A 232 0.58 -3.04 1.33
CA LYS A 232 -0.75 -2.78 0.81
C LYS A 232 -1.68 -3.87 1.36
N ALA A 233 -2.63 -3.47 2.20
CA ALA A 233 -3.79 -4.27 2.55
C ALA A 233 -4.80 -4.27 1.38
#